data_AF-A0A9Q4HPW8-F1
#
_entry.id   AF-A0A9Q4HPW8-F1
#
_cell.length_a   1.000
_cell.length_b   1.000
_cell.length_c   1.000
_cell.angle_alpha   90.00
_cell.angle_beta   90.00
_cell.angle_gamma   90.00
#
_symmetry.space_group_name_H-M   'P 1'
#
loop_
_entity.id
_entity.type
_entity.pdbx_description
1 polymer ?
#
loop_
_entity_poly.entity_id
_entity_poly.type
_entity_poly.pdbx_seq_one_letter_code
_entity_poly.pdbx_strand_id
1 'polypeptide(L)'
;MKRMVKKVSLVLFAFVFIFAIKGAPAHAETHAYDGKSPYYNDCASSAATKKSSNLVNANNQVIGVVELKFSSTCKTAWAKITMNNTLTTGYEANAEITRNTDKKRYNCDSAGGNGKAVAGQKSCYTPMVYDLDPRTSYAFGKYSGPNLNVWATTGSY
;
A
#
# COMPACT_ATOMS: atom_id res chain seq x y z
N MET A 1 -7.48 -5.89 83.61
CA MET A 1 -7.02 -7.15 82.97
C MET A 1 -7.44 -7.16 81.50
N LYS A 2 -6.47 -7.29 80.57
CA LYS A 2 -6.60 -7.76 79.15
C LYS A 2 -7.50 -6.92 78.21
N ARG A 3 -7.20 -6.66 76.93
CA ARG A 3 -6.10 -6.88 75.99
C ARG A 3 -6.44 -6.03 74.75
N MET A 4 -5.42 -5.57 74.02
CA MET A 4 -5.51 -5.03 72.65
C MET A 4 -6.19 -6.01 71.67
N VAL A 5 -6.73 -5.52 70.54
CA VAL A 5 -6.28 -5.82 69.15
C VAL A 5 -7.14 -5.11 68.10
N LYS A 6 -6.43 -4.63 67.07
CA LYS A 6 -6.76 -3.82 65.88
C LYS A 6 -7.87 -4.38 64.98
N LYS A 7 -8.56 -3.49 64.25
CA LYS A 7 -8.87 -3.69 62.82
C LYS A 7 -8.74 -2.36 62.06
N VAL A 8 -7.56 -2.14 61.49
CA VAL A 8 -7.31 -1.16 60.42
C VAL A 8 -7.96 -1.76 59.18
N SER A 9 -9.05 -1.16 58.69
CA SER A 9 -9.68 -1.59 57.44
C SER A 9 -8.88 -1.04 56.27
N LEU A 10 -8.19 -1.95 55.60
CA LEU A 10 -7.32 -1.77 54.45
C LEU A 10 -8.15 -1.30 53.23
N VAL A 11 -8.18 0.00 52.95
CA VAL A 11 -8.65 0.52 51.65
C VAL A 11 -7.48 0.41 50.66
N LEU A 12 -7.37 -0.76 50.02
CA LEU A 12 -6.46 -1.01 48.91
C LEU A 12 -7.11 -0.45 47.63
N PHE A 13 -6.93 0.84 47.35
CA PHE A 13 -7.37 1.42 46.08
C PHE A 13 -6.44 0.98 44.96
N ALA A 14 -7.05 0.43 43.91
CA ALA A 14 -6.44 -0.29 42.81
C ALA A 14 -5.26 0.44 42.14
N PHE A 15 -4.18 -0.30 41.91
CA PHE A 15 -3.14 0.06 40.95
C PHE A 15 -3.79 0.33 39.59
N VAL A 16 -3.72 1.58 39.13
CA VAL A 16 -4.01 1.96 37.76
C VAL A 16 -3.02 1.22 36.86
N PHE A 17 -3.50 0.17 36.19
CA PHE A 17 -2.79 -0.51 35.10
C PHE A 17 -2.66 0.50 33.95
N ILE A 18 -1.57 1.26 33.94
CA ILE A 18 -1.23 2.14 32.81
C ILE A 18 -0.88 1.24 31.63
N PHE A 19 -1.80 1.18 30.68
CA PHE A 19 -1.73 0.69 29.31
C PHE A 19 -0.31 0.49 28.76
N ALA A 20 0.17 -0.76 28.81
CA ALA A 20 1.15 -1.26 27.86
C ALA A 20 0.41 -2.09 26.80
N ILE A 21 -0.35 -1.42 25.92
CA ILE A 21 -0.77 -2.06 24.66
C ILE A 21 0.50 -2.19 23.82
N LYS A 22 1.29 -3.23 24.06
CA LYS A 22 2.25 -3.68 23.06
C LYS A 22 1.40 -4.06 21.85
N GLY A 23 1.48 -3.25 20.79
CA GLY A 23 0.78 -3.53 19.55
C GLY A 23 0.98 -4.99 19.17
N ALA A 24 -0.11 -5.71 18.90
CA ALA A 24 -0.03 -7.10 18.48
C ALA A 24 0.98 -7.21 17.32
N PRO A 25 1.80 -8.28 17.28
CA PRO A 25 2.74 -8.45 16.18
C PRO A 25 1.96 -8.41 14.86
N ALA A 26 2.36 -7.52 13.95
CA ALA A 26 1.84 -7.53 12.59
C ALA A 26 2.31 -8.83 11.93
N HIS A 27 1.40 -9.79 11.77
CA HIS A 27 1.71 -11.04 11.09
C HIS A 27 1.86 -10.77 9.59
N ALA A 28 3.09 -10.81 9.10
CA ALA A 28 3.35 -10.72 7.67
C ALA A 28 2.85 -11.99 6.98
N GLU A 29 1.91 -11.86 6.05
CA GLU A 29 1.44 -12.99 5.27
C GLU A 29 2.39 -13.23 4.10
N THR A 30 2.77 -14.47 3.82
CA THR A 30 3.61 -14.79 2.65
C THR A 30 2.82 -15.65 1.67
N HIS A 31 2.57 -15.10 0.49
CA HIS A 31 1.92 -15.81 -0.62
C HIS A 31 2.90 -16.01 -1.77
N ALA A 32 2.72 -17.10 -2.54
CA ALA A 32 3.69 -17.54 -3.55
C ALA A 32 4.01 -16.49 -4.64
N TYR A 33 3.04 -15.64 -4.97
CA TYR A 33 3.17 -14.60 -5.99
C TYR A 33 3.47 -13.20 -5.43
N ASP A 34 3.54 -13.03 -4.11
CA ASP A 34 3.94 -11.75 -3.51
C ASP A 34 5.36 -11.39 -3.99
N GLY A 35 5.56 -10.16 -4.45
CA GLY A 35 6.85 -9.66 -4.93
C GLY A 35 7.25 -10.17 -6.32
N LYS A 36 6.38 -10.91 -7.02
CA LYS A 36 6.62 -11.31 -8.42
C LYS A 36 6.09 -10.25 -9.39
N SER A 37 6.66 -10.24 -10.60
CA SER A 37 6.17 -9.40 -11.69
C SER A 37 4.76 -9.80 -12.10
N PRO A 38 3.87 -8.84 -12.44
CA PRO A 38 2.58 -9.15 -13.06
C PRO A 38 2.68 -10.02 -14.32
N TYR A 39 3.83 -10.02 -15.00
CA TYR A 39 4.06 -10.85 -16.20
C TYR A 39 4.71 -12.21 -15.89
N TYR A 40 4.94 -12.53 -14.61
CA TYR A 40 5.37 -13.86 -14.19
C TYR A 40 4.22 -14.86 -14.36
N ASN A 41 4.49 -16.01 -14.99
CA ASN A 41 3.52 -17.10 -15.20
C ASN A 41 2.14 -16.63 -15.69
N ASP A 42 2.13 -15.69 -16.64
CA ASP A 42 0.92 -15.17 -17.28
C ASP A 42 -0.12 -14.56 -16.33
N CYS A 43 0.26 -14.09 -15.14
CA CYS A 43 -0.68 -13.43 -14.22
C CYS A 43 -1.40 -12.24 -14.87
N ALA A 44 -0.72 -11.48 -15.73
CA ALA A 44 -1.30 -10.34 -16.43
C ALA A 44 -2.33 -10.72 -17.52
N SER A 45 -2.42 -11.98 -17.94
CA SER A 45 -3.33 -12.42 -19.01
C SER A 45 -4.81 -12.19 -18.69
N SER A 46 -5.18 -12.24 -17.41
CA SER A 46 -6.54 -11.98 -16.91
C SER A 46 -6.64 -10.66 -16.12
N ALA A 47 -5.71 -9.74 -16.36
CA ALA A 47 -5.68 -8.47 -15.66
C ALA A 47 -6.92 -7.61 -15.98
N ALA A 48 -7.58 -7.11 -14.94
CA ALA A 48 -8.60 -6.08 -15.04
C ALA A 48 -8.28 -4.89 -14.13
N THR A 49 -8.60 -3.67 -14.56
CA THR A 49 -8.56 -2.49 -13.68
C THR A 49 -9.77 -2.53 -12.75
N LYS A 50 -9.53 -2.61 -11.45
CA LYS A 50 -10.60 -2.67 -10.43
C LYS A 50 -10.92 -1.30 -9.84
N LYS A 51 -9.91 -0.46 -9.71
CA LYS A 51 -10.03 0.94 -9.28
C LYS A 51 -9.03 1.80 -10.05
N SER A 52 -9.33 3.07 -10.21
CA SER A 52 -8.41 4.05 -10.77
C SER A 52 -8.63 5.42 -10.14
N SER A 53 -7.59 6.24 -10.15
CA SER A 53 -7.63 7.65 -9.74
C SER A 53 -6.75 8.49 -10.65
N ASN A 54 -7.26 9.64 -11.06
CA ASN A 54 -6.52 10.58 -11.90
C ASN A 54 -5.52 11.37 -11.07
N LEU A 55 -4.32 11.56 -11.61
CA LEU A 55 -3.36 12.55 -11.12
C LEU A 55 -3.76 13.91 -11.71
N VAL A 56 -4.21 14.82 -10.85
CA VAL A 56 -4.71 16.15 -11.24
C VAL A 56 -3.75 17.22 -10.71
N ASN A 57 -3.23 18.07 -11.61
CA ASN A 57 -2.32 19.15 -11.23
C ASN A 57 -3.07 20.36 -10.66
N ALA A 58 -2.34 21.38 -10.18
CA ALA A 58 -2.92 22.60 -9.60
C ALA A 58 -3.81 23.41 -10.58
N ASN A 59 -3.70 23.16 -11.89
CA ASN A 59 -4.52 23.78 -12.92
C ASN A 59 -5.76 22.94 -13.28
N ASN A 60 -6.13 21.96 -12.45
CA ASN A 60 -7.22 21.00 -12.68
C ASN A 60 -7.07 20.15 -13.97
N GLN A 61 -5.85 19.95 -14.45
CA GLN A 61 -5.58 19.10 -15.61
C GLN A 61 -5.22 17.69 -15.16
N VAL A 62 -5.84 16.69 -15.78
CA VAL A 62 -5.42 15.29 -15.64
C VAL A 62 -4.11 15.09 -16.39
N ILE A 63 -3.06 14.71 -15.66
CA ILE A 63 -1.71 14.50 -16.21
C ILE A 63 -1.32 13.02 -16.27
N GLY A 64 -2.08 12.16 -15.62
CA GLY A 64 -1.91 10.71 -15.64
C GLY A 64 -2.98 10.01 -14.81
N VAL A 65 -2.87 8.70 -14.71
CA VAL A 65 -3.78 7.83 -13.95
C VAL A 65 -2.98 6.78 -13.19
N VAL A 66 -3.39 6.51 -11.96
CA VAL A 66 -2.98 5.31 -11.23
C VAL A 66 -4.12 4.31 -11.22
N GLU A 67 -3.80 3.06 -11.53
CA GLU A 67 -4.73 1.95 -11.61
C GLU A 67 -4.35 0.89 -10.58
N LEU A 68 -5.36 0.36 -9.88
CA LEU A 68 -5.29 -0.91 -9.18
C LEU A 68 -5.71 -2.00 -10.15
N LYS A 69 -4.75 -2.85 -10.55
CA LYS A 69 -4.99 -3.97 -11.45
C LYS A 69 -5.10 -5.25 -10.64
N PHE A 70 -5.91 -6.20 -11.11
CA PHE A 70 -6.11 -7.50 -10.48
C PHE A 70 -6.10 -8.63 -11.51
N SER A 71 -5.40 -9.73 -11.19
CA SER A 71 -5.38 -10.97 -11.95
C SER A 71 -6.34 -11.98 -11.33
N SER A 72 -7.35 -12.42 -12.10
CA SER A 72 -8.19 -13.54 -11.66
C SER A 72 -7.50 -14.91 -11.77
N THR A 73 -6.39 -15.01 -12.51
CA THR A 73 -5.60 -16.25 -12.64
C THR A 73 -4.75 -16.45 -11.39
N CYS A 74 -3.95 -15.46 -11.01
CA CYS A 74 -3.02 -15.56 -9.89
C CYS A 74 -3.60 -15.06 -8.56
N LYS A 75 -4.79 -14.47 -8.58
CA LYS A 75 -5.48 -13.88 -7.42
C LYS A 75 -4.64 -12.79 -6.75
N THR A 76 -4.01 -11.97 -7.56
CA THR A 76 -3.07 -10.94 -7.14
C THR A 76 -3.45 -9.58 -7.68
N ALA A 77 -3.07 -8.53 -6.96
CA ALA A 77 -3.18 -7.16 -7.39
C ALA A 77 -1.81 -6.48 -7.50
N TRP A 78 -1.74 -5.44 -8.33
CA TRP A 78 -0.57 -4.55 -8.45
C TRP A 78 -1.02 -3.16 -8.85
N ALA A 79 -0.18 -2.16 -8.57
CA ALA A 79 -0.41 -0.80 -9.01
C ALA A 79 0.30 -0.56 -10.35
N LYS A 80 -0.35 0.20 -11.23
CA LYS A 80 0.25 0.72 -12.47
C LYS A 80 -0.05 2.20 -12.57
N ILE A 81 0.97 3.03 -12.76
CA ILE A 81 0.81 4.44 -13.11
C ILE A 81 1.10 4.63 -14.60
N THR A 82 0.27 5.41 -15.28
CA THR A 82 0.47 5.81 -16.68
C THR A 82 0.28 7.31 -16.81
N MET A 83 1.32 8.01 -17.29
CA MET A 83 1.30 9.44 -17.57
C MET A 83 0.80 9.69 -18.99
N ASN A 84 0.05 10.78 -19.18
CA ASN A 84 -0.49 11.14 -20.50
C ASN A 84 0.63 11.44 -21.50
N ASN A 85 1.69 12.09 -21.03
CA ASN A 85 2.87 12.45 -21.80
C ASN A 85 4.10 11.67 -21.35
N THR A 86 5.06 11.53 -22.26
CA THR A 86 6.38 10.97 -21.95
C THR A 86 7.08 11.90 -20.98
N LEU A 87 7.69 11.34 -19.94
CA LEU A 87 8.38 12.12 -18.93
C LEU A 87 9.62 12.79 -19.53
N THR A 88 9.87 14.02 -19.10
CA THR A 88 11.06 14.80 -19.43
C THR A 88 12.13 14.63 -18.35
N THR A 89 13.38 15.00 -18.67
CA THR A 89 14.50 14.93 -17.72
C THR A 89 14.18 15.66 -16.41
N GLY A 90 14.48 15.01 -15.29
CA GLY A 90 14.23 15.53 -13.94
C GLY A 90 12.85 15.17 -13.36
N TYR A 91 11.96 14.56 -14.15
CA TYR A 91 10.68 14.07 -13.66
C TYR A 91 10.67 12.55 -13.53
N GLU A 92 9.95 12.06 -12.53
CA GLU A 92 9.69 10.63 -12.31
C GLU A 92 8.21 10.38 -12.00
N ALA A 93 7.72 9.19 -12.37
CA ALA A 93 6.43 8.67 -11.95
C ALA A 93 6.62 7.31 -11.27
N ASN A 94 6.06 7.17 -10.07
CA ASN A 94 6.12 5.96 -9.27
C ASN A 94 4.70 5.51 -8.90
N ALA A 95 4.53 4.21 -8.74
CA ALA A 95 3.34 3.61 -8.18
C ALA A 95 3.70 2.76 -6.96
N GLU A 96 2.75 2.61 -6.05
CA GLU A 96 2.85 1.77 -4.87
C GLU A 96 1.56 0.98 -4.69
N ILE A 97 1.68 -0.32 -4.40
CA ILE A 97 0.58 -1.20 -4.00
C ILE A 97 0.69 -1.45 -2.50
N THR A 98 -0.42 -1.36 -1.77
CA THR A 98 -0.49 -1.74 -0.36
C THR A 98 -1.64 -2.72 -0.13
N ARG A 99 -1.32 -3.89 0.44
CA ARG A 99 -2.32 -4.85 0.92
C ARG A 99 -2.82 -4.44 2.30
N ASN A 100 -4.13 -4.46 2.52
CA ASN A 100 -4.73 -3.90 3.72
C ASN A 100 -4.53 -4.76 4.97
N THR A 101 -4.46 -6.08 4.83
CA THR A 101 -4.43 -7.03 5.97
C THR A 101 -3.13 -6.98 6.75
N ASP A 102 -1.99 -6.94 6.06
CA ASP A 102 -0.65 -6.99 6.67
C ASP A 102 0.22 -5.77 6.33
N LYS A 103 -0.32 -4.79 5.61
CA LYS A 103 0.40 -3.59 5.12
C LYS A 103 1.59 -3.93 4.23
N LYS A 104 1.62 -5.12 3.63
CA LYS A 104 2.63 -5.47 2.64
C LYS A 104 2.58 -4.47 1.49
N ARG A 105 3.76 -3.97 1.13
CA ARG A 105 3.92 -2.82 0.25
C ARG A 105 5.04 -3.03 -0.73
N TYR A 106 4.78 -2.70 -1.99
CA TYR A 106 5.78 -2.67 -3.04
C TYR A 106 5.61 -1.41 -3.88
N ASN A 107 6.71 -0.89 -4.39
CA ASN A 107 6.73 0.21 -5.36
C ASN A 107 7.33 -0.25 -6.70
N CYS A 108 7.37 0.63 -7.70
CA CYS A 108 7.88 0.25 -9.02
C CYS A 108 9.36 -0.21 -9.00
N ASP A 109 10.18 0.31 -8.08
CA ASP A 109 11.60 -0.07 -7.92
C ASP A 109 11.82 -1.37 -7.15
N SER A 110 10.77 -1.90 -6.50
CA SER A 110 10.85 -3.16 -5.77
C SER A 110 11.14 -4.31 -6.74
N ALA A 111 11.89 -5.32 -6.28
CA ALA A 111 12.14 -6.52 -7.09
C ALA A 111 10.82 -7.14 -7.56
N GLY A 112 10.68 -7.38 -8.86
CA GLY A 112 9.42 -7.78 -9.51
C GLY A 112 8.67 -6.62 -10.20
N GLY A 113 9.00 -5.37 -9.91
CA GLY A 113 8.57 -4.20 -10.68
C GLY A 113 9.44 -3.96 -11.91
N ASN A 114 9.18 -2.87 -12.62
CA ASN A 114 9.98 -2.46 -13.79
C ASN A 114 10.76 -1.15 -13.60
N GLY A 115 10.95 -0.71 -12.35
CA GLY A 115 11.55 0.57 -12.00
C GLY A 115 10.56 1.72 -12.18
N LYS A 116 10.77 2.81 -11.44
CA LYS A 116 10.06 4.08 -11.67
C LYS A 116 10.14 4.48 -13.13
N ALA A 117 9.06 5.10 -13.62
CA ALA A 117 9.10 5.74 -14.93
C ALA A 117 9.96 7.01 -14.83
N VAL A 118 10.96 7.12 -15.70
CA VAL A 118 11.86 8.28 -15.81
C VAL A 118 11.79 8.88 -17.22
N ALA A 119 12.67 9.82 -17.53
CA ALA A 119 12.74 10.48 -18.83
C ALA A 119 12.69 9.47 -20.00
N GLY A 120 11.82 9.73 -20.98
CA GLY A 120 11.61 8.84 -22.13
C GLY A 120 10.59 7.72 -21.90
N GLN A 121 10.10 7.54 -20.68
CA GLN A 121 9.07 6.54 -20.35
C GLN A 121 7.72 7.20 -20.05
N LYS A 122 6.66 6.39 -19.97
CA LYS A 122 5.30 6.85 -19.61
C LYS A 122 4.68 6.15 -18.40
N SER A 123 5.18 4.97 -18.03
CA SER A 123 4.48 4.13 -17.07
C SER A 123 5.42 3.21 -16.31
N CYS A 124 5.05 2.91 -15.07
CA CYS A 124 5.65 1.82 -14.31
C CYS A 124 4.57 1.00 -13.61
N TYR A 125 4.95 -0.20 -13.18
CA TYR A 125 4.12 -1.11 -12.40
C TYR A 125 4.89 -1.67 -11.22
N THR A 126 4.15 -1.99 -10.16
CA THR A 126 4.70 -2.64 -8.97
C THR A 126 4.75 -4.15 -9.14
N PRO A 127 5.53 -4.86 -8.31
CA PRO A 127 5.28 -6.27 -8.03
C PRO A 127 3.85 -6.51 -7.54
N MET A 128 3.45 -7.77 -7.56
CA MET A 128 2.15 -8.24 -7.11
C MET A 128 2.07 -8.43 -5.59
N VAL A 129 0.87 -8.25 -5.04
CA VAL A 129 0.43 -8.76 -3.74
C VAL A 129 -0.75 -9.69 -3.94
N TYR A 130 -0.87 -10.76 -3.16
CA TYR A 130 -2.05 -11.62 -3.15
C TYR A 130 -3.28 -10.88 -2.59
N ASP A 131 -4.41 -10.95 -3.30
CA ASP A 131 -5.56 -10.05 -3.12
C ASP A 131 -6.90 -10.78 -3.34
N LEU A 132 -7.00 -12.03 -2.86
CA LEU A 132 -8.28 -12.75 -2.82
C LEU A 132 -9.00 -12.49 -1.50
N ASP A 133 -10.33 -12.34 -1.59
CA ASP A 133 -11.25 -12.21 -0.46
C ASP A 133 -10.86 -13.14 0.72
N PRO A 134 -10.80 -12.62 1.96
CA PRO A 134 -11.19 -11.28 2.41
C PRO A 134 -10.11 -10.18 2.27
N ARG A 135 -9.01 -10.46 1.55
CA ARG A 135 -7.94 -9.48 1.37
C ARG A 135 -8.35 -8.44 0.36
N THR A 136 -7.92 -7.22 0.62
CA THR A 136 -8.11 -6.09 -0.27
C THR A 136 -6.81 -5.29 -0.36
N SER A 137 -6.65 -4.55 -1.45
CA SER A 137 -5.47 -3.72 -1.70
C SER A 137 -5.85 -2.39 -2.33
N TYR A 138 -4.98 -1.38 -2.23
CA TYR A 138 -5.14 -0.09 -2.91
C TYR A 138 -3.84 0.35 -3.56
N ALA A 139 -3.96 1.18 -4.60
CA ALA A 139 -2.85 1.73 -5.35
C ALA A 139 -2.66 3.22 -5.02
N PHE A 140 -1.40 3.62 -4.89
CA PHE A 140 -0.96 5.01 -4.80
C PHE A 140 -0.07 5.33 -6.01
N GLY A 141 -0.25 6.50 -6.60
CA GLY A 141 0.56 6.98 -7.70
C GLY A 141 1.10 8.37 -7.41
N LYS A 142 2.37 8.60 -7.71
CA LYS A 142 3.03 9.90 -7.53
C LYS A 142 3.81 10.27 -8.79
N TYR A 143 3.60 11.48 -9.26
CA TYR A 143 4.43 12.15 -10.24
C TYR A 143 5.20 13.28 -9.54
N SER A 144 6.52 13.30 -9.68
CA SER A 144 7.38 14.29 -9.04
C SER A 144 8.48 14.80 -9.95
N GLY A 145 8.82 16.08 -9.78
CA GLY A 145 9.97 16.75 -10.37
C GLY A 145 10.34 17.98 -9.55
N PRO A 146 11.27 18.84 -10.03
CA PRO A 146 11.86 19.91 -9.24
C PRO A 146 10.85 20.88 -8.59
N ASN A 147 9.74 21.17 -9.28
CA ASN A 147 8.73 22.15 -8.84
C ASN A 147 7.29 21.61 -8.89
N LEU A 148 7.12 20.30 -9.02
CA LEU A 148 5.80 19.70 -9.19
C LEU A 148 5.73 18.37 -8.46
N ASN A 149 4.72 18.23 -7.60
CA ASN A 149 4.37 16.99 -6.95
C ASN A 149 2.86 16.80 -7.08
N VAL A 150 2.46 15.72 -7.74
CA VAL A 150 1.05 15.35 -7.92
C VAL A 150 0.90 13.91 -7.52
N TRP A 151 -0.14 13.58 -6.78
CA TRP A 151 -0.41 12.22 -6.36
C TRP A 151 -1.89 11.90 -6.37
N ALA A 152 -2.20 10.61 -6.40
CA ALA A 152 -3.54 10.09 -6.30
C ALA A 152 -3.52 8.73 -5.62
N THR A 153 -4.61 8.41 -4.91
CA THR A 153 -4.81 7.10 -4.27
C THR A 153 -6.13 6.53 -4.77
N THR A 154 -6.16 5.24 -5.10
CA THR A 154 -7.40 4.54 -5.45
C THR A 154 -8.17 4.17 -4.20
N GLY A 155 -9.46 3.84 -4.35
CA GLY A 155 -10.13 3.01 -3.35
C GLY A 155 -9.50 1.62 -3.26
N SER A 156 -9.86 0.88 -2.21
CA SER A 156 -9.52 -0.55 -2.11
C SER A 156 -10.43 -1.39 -3.00
N TYR A 157 -9.92 -2.52 -3.47
CA TYR A 157 -10.68 -3.63 -4.06
C TYR A 157 -10.30 -4.91 -3.34
#